data_AF-A0A7S4NUN3-F1
#
_entry.id   AF-A0A7S4NUN3-F1
#
_cell.length_a   1.000
_cell.length_b   1.000
_cell.length_c   1.000
_cell.angle_alpha   90.00
_cell.angle_beta   90.00
_cell.angle_gamma   90.00
#
_symmetry.space_group_name_H-M   'P 1'
#
loop_
_entity.id
_entity.type
_entity.pdbx_description
1 polymer ?
#
loop_
_entity_poly.entity_id
_entity_poly.type
_entity_poly.pdbx_seq_one_letter_code
_entity_poly.pdbx_strand_id
1 'polypeptide(L)'
;RRLVKRMSEGEKEASEGDQSSEEETLEGHKTAISCEMCCKAEAKYTCPGCSKKTCSLACVKEHKAKFSCSGRRDVAEYKNLTEFTDSDMRNDFQFLMDAERIADNAHREGYKEKLYVKSKVPQHLQQISRYARWRGVNMIVMPSSFKRRKDNTSSYCHQRKLMLWKLELVFDLDEPLTITEDRVPDSTSLRDILSKYFDVSCTHEASVRCKLQAFQSMDLDNLSLFIKVEPSKANDVKYYELSIDSTIAEALKHKIVIEHPTILVMLKSKAADMPTIPHPVSMQEVFEDTIAASTGGAASLVETIPYVKKRAHPYSESARHFDKRGRGGNQSWRGR
;
A
#
# COMPACT_ATOMS: atom_id res chain seq x y z
N ARG A 1 49.07 -4.67 -5.26
CA ARG A 1 50.40 -5.05 -5.82
C ARG A 1 50.19 -5.46 -7.28
N ARG A 2 50.69 -4.66 -8.23
CA ARG A 2 50.66 -4.82 -9.72
C ARG A 2 49.21 -4.77 -10.27
N LEU A 3 48.76 -3.81 -11.06
CA LEU A 3 49.35 -3.08 -12.19
C LEU A 3 48.99 -1.58 -12.12
N VAL A 4 50.01 -0.71 -12.06
CA VAL A 4 49.95 0.72 -12.41
C VAL A 4 51.33 1.03 -12.99
N LYS A 5 51.43 1.37 -14.29
CA LYS A 5 52.42 2.25 -14.95
C LYS A 5 52.63 1.91 -16.43
N ARG A 6 52.95 2.96 -17.19
CA ARG A 6 53.30 3.08 -18.62
C ARG A 6 52.03 3.26 -19.45
N MET A 7 51.75 4.43 -20.01
CA MET A 7 52.63 5.20 -20.91
C MET A 7 52.51 6.72 -20.69
N SER A 8 53.65 7.41 -20.73
CA SER A 8 53.83 8.86 -20.83
C SER A 8 55.00 9.12 -21.77
N GLU A 9 55.00 10.30 -22.40
CA GLU A 9 56.00 10.87 -23.34
C GLU A 9 55.69 10.56 -24.82
N GLY A 10 55.58 11.51 -25.75
CA GLY A 10 55.69 12.97 -25.80
C GLY A 10 55.05 13.41 -27.13
N GLU A 11 54.55 14.63 -27.25
CA GLU A 11 55.17 15.64 -28.14
C GLU A 11 54.65 17.03 -27.75
N LYS A 12 55.60 17.95 -27.56
CA LYS A 12 55.40 19.39 -27.40
C LYS A 12 55.77 20.04 -28.73
N GLU A 13 54.87 20.82 -29.31
CA GLU A 13 55.24 21.95 -30.16
C GLU A 13 54.53 23.20 -29.64
N ALA A 14 55.31 24.27 -29.54
CA ALA A 14 54.91 25.58 -29.10
C ALA A 14 54.91 26.52 -30.31
N SER A 15 53.93 27.41 -30.40
CA SER A 15 54.05 28.66 -31.16
C SER A 15 53.31 29.76 -30.39
N GLU A 16 54.05 30.79 -30.01
CA GLU A 16 53.61 32.04 -29.38
C GLU A 16 53.17 33.09 -30.42
N GLY A 17 52.39 34.08 -29.97
CA GLY A 17 51.98 35.31 -30.67
C GLY A 17 50.50 35.28 -31.10
N ASP A 18 49.63 36.22 -30.78
CA ASP A 18 49.81 37.63 -30.45
C ASP A 18 48.57 38.17 -29.72
N GLN A 19 48.75 39.25 -28.96
CA GLN A 19 47.73 39.95 -28.18
C GLN A 19 46.91 40.89 -29.07
N SER A 20 45.59 40.76 -29.06
CA SER A 20 44.70 41.93 -29.25
C SER A 20 43.36 41.70 -28.55
N SER A 21 43.13 42.59 -27.59
CA SER A 21 41.88 42.94 -26.93
C SER A 21 40.68 43.01 -27.87
N GLU A 22 39.58 42.38 -27.47
CA GLU A 22 38.22 42.88 -27.68
C GLU A 22 37.32 42.22 -26.61
N GLU A 23 36.99 43.02 -25.60
CA GLU A 23 35.95 42.71 -24.61
C GLU A 23 34.59 42.74 -25.33
N GLU A 24 34.10 41.58 -25.78
CA GLU A 24 32.68 41.43 -26.09
C GLU A 24 31.95 40.89 -24.86
N THR A 25 31.39 41.83 -24.10
CA THR A 25 30.36 41.58 -23.11
C THR A 25 29.12 40.98 -23.79
N LEU A 26 29.05 39.65 -23.84
CA LEU A 26 27.78 38.94 -24.06
C LEU A 26 26.91 39.12 -22.81
N GLU A 27 26.28 40.29 -22.71
CA GLU A 27 25.13 40.51 -21.84
C GLU A 27 23.97 39.63 -22.34
N GLY A 28 24.00 38.36 -21.95
CA GLY A 28 22.84 37.50 -22.03
C GLY A 28 21.71 38.14 -21.25
N HIS A 29 20.71 38.65 -21.96
CA HIS A 29 19.42 39.07 -21.42
C HIS A 29 18.87 37.94 -20.56
N LYS A 30 19.16 37.94 -19.26
CA LYS A 30 18.43 37.16 -18.26
C LYS A 30 17.05 37.78 -18.18
N THR A 31 16.14 37.34 -19.04
CA THR A 31 14.72 37.55 -18.83
C THR A 31 14.38 36.92 -17.49
N ALA A 32 14.28 37.75 -16.46
CA ALA A 32 13.95 37.31 -15.12
C ALA A 32 12.57 36.65 -15.17
N ILE A 33 12.55 35.32 -15.12
CA ILE A 33 11.28 34.60 -15.19
C ILE A 33 10.56 34.85 -13.87
N SER A 34 9.40 35.50 -13.94
CA SER A 34 8.62 35.84 -12.76
C SER A 34 7.86 34.62 -12.20
N CYS A 35 7.50 34.69 -10.92
CA CYS A 35 6.69 33.67 -10.27
C CYS A 35 5.28 33.62 -10.86
N GLU A 36 4.83 32.45 -11.34
CA GLU A 36 3.50 32.25 -11.92
C GLU A 36 2.36 32.31 -10.89
N MET A 37 2.66 32.29 -9.59
CA MET A 37 1.65 32.32 -8.53
C MET A 37 1.39 33.72 -8.00
N CYS A 38 2.45 34.48 -7.75
CA CYS A 38 2.35 35.79 -7.13
C CYS A 38 2.73 36.95 -8.05
N CYS A 39 3.39 36.68 -9.19
CA CYS A 39 3.89 37.65 -10.17
C CYS A 39 4.73 38.81 -9.61
N LYS A 40 5.11 38.78 -8.33
CA LYS A 40 5.78 39.88 -7.60
C LYS A 40 7.29 39.74 -7.53
N ALA A 41 7.80 38.51 -7.61
CA ALA A 41 9.21 38.22 -7.45
C ALA A 41 9.68 37.23 -8.53
N GLU A 42 10.97 37.24 -8.80
CA GLU A 42 11.62 36.29 -9.70
C GLU A 42 11.46 34.86 -9.18
N ALA A 43 11.23 33.93 -10.10
CA ALA A 43 11.08 32.53 -9.80
C ALA A 43 12.43 31.92 -9.40
N LYS A 44 12.43 31.22 -8.26
CA LYS A 44 13.60 30.52 -7.70
C LYS A 44 13.50 29.01 -7.80
N TYR A 45 12.28 28.49 -7.91
CA TYR A 45 11.98 27.07 -7.86
C TYR A 45 11.09 26.68 -9.04
N THR A 46 11.31 25.49 -9.58
CA THR A 46 10.47 24.89 -10.63
C THR A 46 9.90 23.59 -10.11
N CYS A 47 8.58 23.44 -10.19
CA CYS A 47 7.91 22.21 -9.76
C CYS A 47 8.23 21.07 -10.75
N PRO A 48 8.76 19.90 -10.30
CA PRO A 48 9.12 18.82 -11.21
C PRO A 48 7.90 18.08 -11.80
N GLY A 49 6.70 18.25 -11.23
CA GLY A 49 5.47 17.61 -11.71
C GLY A 49 4.72 18.41 -12.77
N CYS A 50 4.67 19.74 -12.65
CA CYS A 50 3.91 20.61 -13.56
C CYS A 50 4.74 21.74 -14.20
N SER A 51 6.07 21.73 -13.98
CA SER A 51 7.03 22.72 -14.48
C SER A 51 6.75 24.18 -14.12
N LYS A 52 5.80 24.45 -13.21
CA LYS A 52 5.45 25.80 -12.75
C LYS A 52 6.59 26.45 -11.97
N LYS A 53 6.85 27.71 -12.29
CA LYS A 53 7.93 28.50 -11.69
C LYS A 53 7.40 29.33 -10.51
N THR A 54 8.06 29.21 -9.36
CA THR A 54 7.64 29.81 -8.08
C THR A 54 8.80 30.49 -7.35
N CYS A 55 8.53 31.55 -6.59
CA CYS A 55 9.57 32.32 -5.90
C CYS A 55 9.85 31.87 -4.46
N SER A 56 8.86 31.27 -3.77
CA SER A 56 8.94 30.95 -2.34
C SER A 56 8.15 29.68 -1.99
N LEU A 57 8.42 29.12 -0.80
CA LEU A 57 7.71 27.94 -0.27
C LEU A 57 6.19 28.15 -0.15
N ALA A 58 5.75 29.38 0.14
CA ALA A 58 4.33 29.71 0.17
C ALA A 58 3.70 29.54 -1.22
N CYS A 59 4.33 30.08 -2.27
CA CYS A 59 3.89 29.88 -3.65
C CYS A 59 3.99 28.41 -4.10
N VAL A 60 4.96 27.64 -3.57
CA VAL A 60 5.04 26.20 -3.81
C VAL A 60 3.84 25.46 -3.22
N LYS A 61 3.45 25.74 -1.97
CA LYS A 61 2.29 25.11 -1.33
C LYS A 61 0.97 25.56 -1.96
N GLU A 62 0.87 26.84 -2.30
CA GLU A 62 -0.32 27.42 -2.91
C GLU A 62 -0.61 26.85 -4.30
N HIS A 63 0.41 26.66 -5.15
CA HIS A 63 0.16 26.04 -6.46
C HIS A 63 -0.20 24.57 -6.31
N LYS A 64 0.40 23.84 -5.35
CA LYS A 64 0.05 22.44 -5.10
C LYS A 64 -1.41 22.30 -4.67
N ALA A 65 -1.90 23.22 -3.84
CA ALA A 65 -3.29 23.25 -3.43
C ALA A 65 -4.24 23.68 -4.56
N LYS A 66 -3.89 24.74 -5.32
CA LYS A 66 -4.75 25.29 -6.39
C LYS A 66 -4.85 24.38 -7.62
N PHE A 67 -3.74 23.73 -8.01
CA PHE A 67 -3.67 22.88 -9.19
C PHE A 67 -3.69 21.38 -8.85
N SER A 68 -3.99 21.00 -7.60
CA SER A 68 -3.96 19.61 -7.12
C SER A 68 -2.68 18.86 -7.54
N CYS A 69 -1.53 19.55 -7.53
CA CYS A 69 -0.27 19.01 -8.04
C CYS A 69 0.45 18.21 -6.94
N SER A 70 0.76 16.94 -7.22
CA SER A 70 1.54 16.06 -6.34
C SER A 70 2.96 16.59 -6.07
N GLY A 71 3.49 17.40 -7.00
CA GLY A 71 4.86 17.90 -6.97
C GLY A 71 5.91 16.82 -7.19
N ARG A 72 5.52 15.66 -7.72
CA ARG A 72 6.42 14.59 -8.19
C ARG A 72 6.20 14.45 -9.69
N ARG A 73 7.28 14.20 -10.43
CA ARG A 73 7.21 13.88 -11.86
C ARG A 73 6.50 12.55 -12.02
N ASP A 74 5.58 12.45 -12.98
CA ASP A 74 5.12 11.14 -13.42
C ASP A 74 6.24 10.49 -14.24
N VAL A 75 6.78 9.40 -13.72
CA VAL A 75 7.93 8.71 -14.34
C VAL A 75 7.46 7.78 -15.47
N ALA A 76 6.18 7.41 -15.49
CA ALA A 76 5.62 6.47 -16.45
C ALA A 76 4.72 7.14 -17.51
N GLU A 77 4.83 8.45 -17.68
CA GLU A 77 4.08 9.18 -18.70
C GLU A 77 4.46 8.70 -20.11
N TYR A 78 3.46 8.24 -20.86
CA TYR A 78 3.67 7.76 -22.22
C TYR A 78 4.09 8.90 -23.14
N LYS A 79 5.20 8.72 -23.85
CA LYS A 79 5.67 9.63 -24.89
C LYS A 79 5.66 8.95 -26.24
N ASN A 80 5.15 9.66 -27.25
CA ASN A 80 5.22 9.18 -28.62
C ASN A 80 6.67 9.13 -29.07
N LEU A 81 6.99 8.14 -29.92
CA LEU A 81 8.35 7.89 -30.39
C LEU A 81 8.95 9.09 -31.15
N THR A 82 8.10 9.91 -31.77
CA THR A 82 8.48 11.14 -32.49
C THR A 82 8.92 12.28 -31.57
N GLU A 83 8.48 12.28 -30.32
CA GLU A 83 8.77 13.31 -29.31
C GLU A 83 9.80 12.83 -28.27
N PHE A 84 10.30 11.61 -28.43
CA PHE A 84 11.24 10.99 -27.51
C PHE A 84 12.62 11.62 -27.65
N THR A 85 13.13 12.18 -26.55
CA THR A 85 14.43 12.87 -26.51
C THR A 85 15.49 12.08 -25.73
N ASP A 86 16.77 12.39 -25.94
CA ASP A 86 17.87 11.80 -25.13
C ASP A 86 17.75 12.09 -23.63
N SER A 87 17.03 13.16 -23.25
CA SER A 87 16.73 13.41 -21.84
C SER A 87 15.75 12.39 -21.28
N ASP A 88 14.80 11.93 -22.08
CA ASP A 88 13.81 10.93 -21.68
C ASP A 88 14.46 9.55 -21.56
N MET A 89 15.35 9.20 -22.50
CA MET A 89 16.17 7.99 -22.38
C MET A 89 16.97 7.93 -21.08
N ARG A 90 17.56 9.05 -20.64
CA ARG A 90 18.27 9.12 -19.34
C ARG A 90 17.34 8.96 -18.15
N ASN A 91 16.13 9.52 -18.22
CA ASN A 91 15.13 9.36 -17.17
C ASN A 91 14.69 7.89 -17.07
N ASP A 92 14.44 7.23 -18.20
CA ASP A 92 14.05 5.83 -18.27
C ASP A 92 15.17 4.92 -17.75
N PHE A 93 16.42 5.19 -18.11
CA PHE A 93 17.57 4.48 -17.57
C PHE A 93 17.65 4.63 -16.04
N GLN A 94 17.52 5.85 -15.51
CA GLN A 94 17.53 6.08 -14.07
C GLN A 94 16.38 5.36 -13.38
N PHE A 95 15.18 5.35 -13.99
CA PHE A 95 14.03 4.61 -13.49
C PHE A 95 14.31 3.10 -13.39
N LEU A 96 14.89 2.49 -14.44
CA LEU A 96 15.26 1.08 -14.43
C LEU A 96 16.33 0.77 -13.36
N MET A 97 17.34 1.65 -13.22
CA MET A 97 18.37 1.51 -12.18
C MET A 97 17.79 1.64 -10.76
N ASP A 98 16.80 2.52 -10.56
CA ASP A 98 16.10 2.66 -9.29
C ASP A 98 15.22 1.44 -9.00
N ALA A 99 14.56 0.88 -10.01
CA ALA A 99 13.80 -0.36 -9.91
C ALA A 99 14.70 -1.55 -9.54
N GLU A 100 15.85 -1.68 -10.20
CA GLU A 100 16.86 -2.68 -9.87
C GLU A 100 17.37 -2.51 -8.43
N ARG A 101 17.66 -1.27 -8.01
CA ARG A 101 18.08 -0.98 -6.63
C ARG A 101 17.01 -1.38 -5.62
N ILE A 102 15.73 -1.13 -5.90
CA ILE A 102 14.61 -1.55 -5.03
C ILE A 102 14.53 -3.08 -4.98
N ALA A 103 14.63 -3.76 -6.12
CA ALA A 103 14.59 -5.22 -6.20
C ALA A 103 15.76 -5.87 -5.46
N ASP A 104 16.97 -5.34 -5.63
CA ASP A 104 18.17 -5.82 -4.94
C ASP A 104 18.12 -5.52 -3.44
N ASN A 105 17.62 -4.34 -3.03
CA ASN A 105 17.35 -4.08 -1.61
C ASN A 105 16.34 -5.08 -1.04
N ALA A 106 15.26 -5.37 -1.76
CA ALA A 106 14.28 -6.38 -1.33
C ALA A 106 14.90 -7.78 -1.28
N HIS A 107 15.78 -8.13 -2.23
CA HIS A 107 16.51 -9.39 -2.24
C HIS A 107 17.48 -9.50 -1.06
N ARG A 108 18.24 -8.44 -0.77
CA ARG A 108 19.15 -8.36 0.37
C ARG A 108 18.42 -8.36 1.72
N GLU A 109 17.30 -7.65 1.83
CA GLU A 109 16.43 -7.73 3.02
C GLU A 109 15.82 -9.13 3.16
N GLY A 110 15.36 -9.75 2.06
CA GLY A 110 14.91 -11.14 2.05
C GLY A 110 16.03 -12.15 2.36
N TYR A 111 17.29 -11.85 2.00
CA TYR A 111 18.47 -12.64 2.36
C TYR A 111 18.83 -12.45 3.84
N LYS A 112 18.70 -11.23 4.39
CA LYS A 112 18.76 -11.01 5.85
C LYS A 112 17.65 -11.77 6.55
N GLU A 113 16.43 -11.82 5.99
CA GLU A 113 15.30 -12.60 6.50
C GLU A 113 15.55 -14.11 6.40
N LYS A 114 16.28 -14.57 5.36
CA LYS A 114 16.75 -15.97 5.19
C LYS A 114 17.91 -16.34 6.14
N LEU A 115 18.81 -15.41 6.46
CA LEU A 115 19.85 -15.60 7.48
C LEU A 115 19.26 -15.48 8.90
N TYR A 116 18.19 -14.69 9.06
CA TYR A 116 17.27 -14.65 10.20
C TYR A 116 16.12 -15.66 10.05
N VAL A 117 16.35 -16.86 9.49
CA VAL A 117 15.36 -17.96 9.40
C VAL A 117 14.79 -18.43 10.76
N LYS A 118 15.11 -17.75 11.86
CA LYS A 118 14.42 -17.88 13.15
C LYS A 118 13.69 -16.63 13.65
N SER A 119 13.79 -15.46 13.00
CA SER A 119 13.00 -14.29 13.38
C SER A 119 11.60 -14.39 12.80
N LYS A 120 10.86 -15.34 13.39
CA LYS A 120 9.42 -15.28 13.63
C LYS A 120 8.87 -13.87 13.38
N VAL A 121 7.92 -13.74 12.46
CA VAL A 121 7.02 -12.58 12.32
C VAL A 121 6.81 -11.96 13.71
N PRO A 122 6.96 -10.64 13.93
CA PRO A 122 6.90 -10.07 15.27
C PRO A 122 5.72 -10.59 16.09
N GLN A 123 5.92 -10.84 17.38
CA GLN A 123 4.94 -11.55 18.20
C GLN A 123 3.54 -10.90 18.16
N HIS A 124 3.46 -9.56 18.12
CA HIS A 124 2.19 -8.84 18.04
C HIS A 124 1.43 -9.18 16.74
N LEU A 125 2.14 -9.39 15.63
CA LEU A 125 1.56 -9.69 14.33
C LEU A 125 1.11 -11.14 14.26
N GLN A 126 1.86 -12.06 14.86
CA GLN A 126 1.40 -13.44 15.04
C GLN A 126 0.15 -13.53 15.91
N GLN A 127 0.06 -12.69 16.94
CA GLN A 127 -1.12 -12.62 17.80
C GLN A 127 -2.32 -12.13 16.99
N ILE A 128 -2.21 -11.00 16.27
CA ILE A 128 -3.30 -10.45 15.44
C ILE A 128 -3.76 -11.47 14.40
N SER A 129 -2.84 -12.09 13.64
CA SER A 129 -3.19 -13.13 12.67
C SER A 129 -3.87 -14.34 13.31
N ARG A 130 -3.49 -14.70 14.55
CA ARG A 130 -4.13 -15.78 15.31
C ARG A 130 -5.55 -15.40 15.74
N TYR A 131 -5.74 -14.19 16.24
CA TYR A 131 -7.05 -13.68 16.66
C TYR A 131 -8.00 -13.54 15.46
N ALA A 132 -7.51 -13.01 14.34
CA ALA A 132 -8.24 -12.98 13.08
C ALA A 132 -8.67 -14.40 12.66
N ARG A 133 -7.75 -15.38 12.74
CA ARG A 133 -8.05 -16.78 12.42
C ARG A 133 -9.11 -17.39 13.33
N TRP A 134 -9.12 -17.04 14.62
CA TRP A 134 -10.19 -17.47 15.54
C TRP A 134 -11.55 -16.86 15.21
N ARG A 135 -11.57 -15.67 14.60
CA ARG A 135 -12.79 -15.06 14.03
C ARG A 135 -13.17 -15.63 12.66
N GLY A 136 -12.41 -16.61 12.15
CA GLY A 136 -12.66 -17.23 10.84
C GLY A 136 -12.13 -16.41 9.66
N VAL A 137 -11.22 -15.46 9.91
CA VAL A 137 -10.59 -14.63 8.87
C VAL A 137 -9.13 -15.06 8.71
N ASN A 138 -8.68 -15.36 7.49
CA ASN A 138 -7.28 -15.66 7.25
C ASN A 138 -6.54 -14.38 6.83
N MET A 139 -5.91 -13.72 7.81
CA MET A 139 -5.09 -12.55 7.57
C MET A 139 -3.67 -12.96 7.12
N ILE A 140 -3.31 -12.63 5.87
CA ILE A 140 -1.96 -12.77 5.34
C ILE A 140 -1.15 -11.54 5.73
N VAL A 141 0.02 -11.80 6.29
CA VAL A 141 1.00 -10.78 6.65
C VAL A 141 1.98 -10.58 5.49
N MET A 142 2.05 -9.36 4.96
CA MET A 142 3.05 -8.93 3.99
C MET A 142 4.43 -8.70 4.66
N PRO A 143 5.52 -8.83 3.90
CA PRO A 143 6.86 -8.46 4.36
C PRO A 143 6.94 -7.00 4.81
N SER A 144 7.87 -6.71 5.73
CA SER A 144 8.05 -5.39 6.36
C SER A 144 8.39 -4.26 5.39
N SER A 145 8.91 -4.59 4.21
CA SER A 145 9.26 -3.65 3.15
C SER A 145 8.02 -3.01 2.49
N PHE A 146 6.87 -3.68 2.51
CA PHE A 146 5.67 -3.25 1.79
C PHE A 146 4.98 -2.06 2.47
N LYS A 147 4.51 -1.10 1.66
CA LYS A 147 3.79 0.07 2.16
C LYS A 147 2.51 -0.33 2.92
N ARG A 148 1.72 -1.25 2.36
CA ARG A 148 0.51 -1.77 3.01
C ARG A 148 0.78 -2.34 4.41
N ARG A 149 1.95 -2.96 4.62
CA ARG A 149 2.40 -3.44 5.93
C ARG A 149 2.68 -2.28 6.90
N LYS A 150 3.39 -1.26 6.44
CA LYS A 150 3.76 -0.10 7.26
C LYS A 150 2.54 0.74 7.64
N ASP A 151 1.56 0.81 6.74
CA ASP A 151 0.35 1.60 6.95
C ASP A 151 -0.69 0.83 7.79
N ASN A 152 -0.50 -0.47 8.08
CA ASN A 152 -1.48 -1.26 8.81
C ASN A 152 -1.50 -0.91 10.31
N THR A 153 -2.64 -0.42 10.79
CA THR A 153 -2.89 -0.06 12.19
C THR A 153 -3.78 -1.07 12.93
N SER A 154 -4.14 -2.18 12.26
CA SER A 154 -5.00 -3.22 12.82
C SER A 154 -4.39 -3.82 14.09
N SER A 155 -5.22 -4.02 15.12
CA SER A 155 -4.77 -4.52 16.42
C SER A 155 -5.86 -5.35 17.12
N TYR A 156 -5.50 -6.06 18.18
CA TYR A 156 -6.45 -6.79 19.01
C TYR A 156 -6.56 -6.16 20.39
N CYS A 157 -7.79 -5.82 20.81
CA CYS A 157 -8.04 -5.27 22.12
C CYS A 157 -8.38 -6.39 23.11
N HIS A 158 -7.43 -6.76 23.97
CA HIS A 158 -7.60 -7.84 24.95
C HIS A 158 -8.71 -7.56 25.98
N GLN A 159 -8.87 -6.30 26.40
CA GLN A 159 -9.89 -5.92 27.39
C GLN A 159 -11.30 -6.16 26.86
N ARG A 160 -11.55 -5.76 25.60
CA ARG A 160 -12.86 -5.89 24.94
C ARG A 160 -13.03 -7.22 24.20
N LYS A 161 -11.94 -7.97 23.99
CA LYS A 161 -11.87 -9.19 23.18
C LYS A 161 -12.33 -9.00 21.73
N LEU A 162 -12.12 -7.80 21.18
CA LEU A 162 -12.52 -7.42 19.82
C LEU A 162 -11.30 -7.19 18.93
N MET A 163 -11.43 -7.51 17.65
CA MET A 163 -10.47 -7.08 16.64
C MET A 163 -10.77 -5.62 16.28
N LEU A 164 -9.72 -4.80 16.24
CA LEU A 164 -9.78 -3.43 15.75
C LEU A 164 -9.10 -3.43 14.37
N TRP A 165 -9.89 -3.29 13.31
CA TRP A 165 -9.41 -3.31 11.94
C TRP A 165 -9.07 -1.91 11.46
N LYS A 166 -8.00 -1.81 10.68
CA LYS A 166 -7.89 -0.75 9.69
C LYS A 166 -8.78 -1.12 8.50
N LEU A 167 -9.53 -0.18 7.94
CA LEU A 167 -10.33 -0.40 6.74
C LEU A 167 -9.92 0.61 5.67
N GLU A 168 -9.84 0.15 4.43
CA GLU A 168 -9.80 1.03 3.26
C GLU A 168 -11.15 0.96 2.55
N LEU A 169 -11.84 2.09 2.45
CA LEU A 169 -13.08 2.23 1.71
C LEU A 169 -12.75 2.91 0.38
N VAL A 170 -12.95 2.20 -0.72
CA VAL A 170 -12.70 2.70 -2.07
C VAL A 170 -14.05 2.97 -2.71
N PHE A 171 -14.33 4.23 -3.02
CA PHE A 171 -15.56 4.63 -3.71
C PHE A 171 -15.33 4.66 -5.21
N ASP A 172 -16.13 3.91 -5.95
CA ASP A 172 -16.10 3.88 -7.42
C ASP A 172 -16.80 5.12 -8.00
N LEU A 173 -16.03 6.20 -8.04
CA LEU A 173 -16.37 7.47 -8.70
C LEU A 173 -15.52 7.62 -9.96
N ASP A 174 -15.89 8.56 -10.83
CA ASP A 174 -15.08 8.90 -12.01
C ASP A 174 -13.63 9.28 -11.61
N GLU A 175 -13.46 9.86 -10.43
CA GLU A 175 -12.18 9.92 -9.72
C GLU A 175 -12.22 9.03 -8.46
N PRO A 176 -11.51 7.89 -8.40
CA PRO A 176 -11.63 6.96 -7.28
C PRO A 176 -11.17 7.63 -5.98
N LEU A 177 -12.05 7.60 -4.99
CA LEU A 177 -11.78 8.16 -3.67
C LEU A 177 -11.49 7.03 -2.69
N THR A 178 -10.29 7.02 -2.10
CA THR A 178 -9.94 6.07 -1.04
C THR A 178 -9.97 6.78 0.32
N ILE A 179 -10.80 6.28 1.22
CA ILE A 179 -10.90 6.73 2.61
C ILE A 179 -10.35 5.62 3.51
N THR A 180 -9.58 5.99 4.53
CA THR A 180 -9.02 5.05 5.50
C THR A 180 -9.65 5.29 6.86
N GLU A 181 -10.17 4.23 7.47
CA GLU A 181 -10.64 4.23 8.86
C GLU A 181 -9.72 3.37 9.71
N ASP A 182 -9.23 3.93 10.80
CA ASP A 182 -8.34 3.24 11.73
C ASP A 182 -9.11 2.74 12.96
N ARG A 183 -8.70 1.56 13.45
CA ARG A 183 -9.16 0.97 14.73
C ARG A 183 -10.68 0.75 14.82
N VAL A 184 -11.31 0.32 13.74
CA VAL A 184 -12.75 0.02 13.70
C VAL A 184 -13.03 -1.34 14.36
N PRO A 185 -13.89 -1.43 15.39
CA PRO A 185 -14.25 -2.71 16.00
C PRO A 185 -14.93 -3.67 15.02
N ASP A 186 -14.61 -4.96 15.09
CA ASP A 186 -15.22 -6.00 14.25
C ASP A 186 -16.74 -6.18 14.47
N SER A 187 -17.28 -5.66 15.58
CA SER A 187 -18.71 -5.63 15.89
C SER A 187 -19.49 -4.51 15.18
N THR A 188 -18.82 -3.54 14.56
CA THR A 188 -19.49 -2.41 13.89
C THR A 188 -20.10 -2.87 12.56
N SER A 189 -21.32 -2.39 12.25
CA SER A 189 -21.98 -2.67 10.97
C SER A 189 -21.37 -1.84 9.84
N LEU A 190 -21.41 -2.35 8.61
CA LEU A 190 -20.95 -1.59 7.44
C LEU A 190 -21.83 -0.34 7.22
N ARG A 191 -23.14 -0.43 7.52
CA ARG A 191 -24.07 0.70 7.53
C ARG A 191 -23.61 1.83 8.45
N ASP A 192 -23.21 1.52 9.68
CA ASP A 192 -22.77 2.53 10.67
C ASP A 192 -21.45 3.18 10.29
N ILE A 193 -20.60 2.50 9.53
CA ILE A 193 -19.35 3.06 9.04
C ILE A 193 -19.63 4.01 7.89
N LEU A 194 -20.48 3.59 6.95
CA LEU A 194 -20.84 4.40 5.80
C LEU A 194 -21.66 5.62 6.22
N SER A 195 -22.63 5.49 7.12
CA SER A 195 -23.50 6.60 7.56
C SER A 195 -22.72 7.85 8.00
N LYS A 196 -21.54 7.68 8.62
CA LYS A 196 -20.64 8.78 9.01
C LYS A 196 -20.17 9.66 7.85
N TYR A 197 -20.14 9.15 6.63
CA TYR A 197 -19.70 9.93 5.47
C TYR A 197 -20.84 10.55 4.68
N PHE A 198 -22.05 10.04 4.90
CA PHE A 198 -23.26 10.47 4.20
C PHE A 198 -24.06 11.48 5.02
N ASP A 199 -23.89 11.51 6.34
CA ASP A 199 -24.50 12.52 7.19
C ASP A 199 -23.81 13.89 6.97
N VAL A 200 -24.63 14.87 6.59
CA VAL A 200 -24.24 16.25 6.27
C VAL A 200 -23.55 16.95 7.45
N SER A 201 -23.79 16.47 8.67
CA SER A 201 -23.23 17.03 9.91
C SER A 201 -21.80 16.55 10.24
N CYS A 202 -21.24 15.61 9.47
CA CYS A 202 -19.94 15.03 9.77
C CYS A 202 -18.74 15.91 9.34
N THR A 203 -17.73 15.94 10.21
CA THR A 203 -16.50 16.77 10.18
C THR A 203 -15.45 16.26 9.19
N HIS A 204 -15.86 15.81 8.00
CA HIS A 204 -14.92 15.41 6.96
C HIS A 204 -14.46 16.61 6.13
N GLU A 205 -13.24 16.50 5.59
CA GLU A 205 -12.62 17.51 4.74
C GLU A 205 -13.56 17.90 3.58
N ALA A 206 -13.69 19.19 3.29
CA ALA A 206 -14.67 19.69 2.32
C ALA A 206 -14.54 19.02 0.94
N SER A 207 -13.31 18.66 0.55
CA SER A 207 -12.97 17.90 -0.65
C SER A 207 -13.63 16.52 -0.72
N VAL A 208 -13.64 15.78 0.39
CA VAL A 208 -14.27 14.45 0.51
C VAL A 208 -15.79 14.58 0.35
N ARG A 209 -16.39 15.58 1.01
CA ARG A 209 -17.84 15.81 0.92
C ARG A 209 -18.28 16.17 -0.50
N CYS A 210 -17.54 17.04 -1.19
CA CYS A 210 -17.86 17.41 -2.57
C CYS A 210 -17.78 16.20 -3.51
N LYS A 211 -16.79 15.31 -3.33
CA LYS A 211 -16.66 14.09 -4.15
C LYS A 211 -17.76 13.07 -3.84
N LEU A 212 -18.15 12.94 -2.58
CA LEU A 212 -19.23 12.05 -2.14
C LEU A 212 -20.63 12.61 -2.39
N GLN A 213 -20.77 13.83 -2.93
CA GLN A 213 -22.07 14.46 -3.16
C GLN A 213 -22.99 13.62 -4.06
N ALA A 214 -22.41 12.90 -5.04
CA ALA A 214 -23.13 11.96 -5.90
C ALA A 214 -23.76 10.79 -5.12
N PHE A 215 -23.17 10.44 -3.98
CA PHE A 215 -23.65 9.39 -3.08
C PHE A 215 -24.54 9.94 -1.95
N GLN A 216 -24.35 11.19 -1.52
CA GLN A 216 -25.12 11.83 -0.43
C GLN A 216 -26.60 12.05 -0.77
N SER A 217 -26.94 12.21 -2.04
CA SER A 217 -28.34 12.33 -2.48
C SER A 217 -29.06 10.97 -2.56
N MET A 218 -28.35 9.87 -2.34
CA MET A 218 -28.88 8.51 -2.47
C MET A 218 -28.96 7.82 -1.12
N ASP A 219 -30.01 7.03 -0.92
CA ASP A 219 -30.12 6.16 0.23
C ASP A 219 -29.01 5.12 0.24
N LEU A 220 -28.49 4.80 1.43
CA LEU A 220 -27.48 3.75 1.62
C LEU A 220 -27.90 2.41 1.01
N ASP A 221 -29.21 2.17 0.88
CA ASP A 221 -29.78 0.96 0.31
C ASP A 221 -29.54 0.84 -1.20
N ASN A 222 -29.12 1.90 -1.89
CA ASN A 222 -28.74 1.88 -3.31
C ASN A 222 -27.26 1.56 -3.55
N LEU A 223 -26.52 1.23 -2.49
CA LEU A 223 -25.12 0.85 -2.57
C LEU A 223 -24.98 -0.67 -2.61
N SER A 224 -23.96 -1.14 -3.32
CA SER A 224 -23.43 -2.49 -3.21
C SER A 224 -21.98 -2.41 -2.76
N LEU A 225 -21.62 -3.28 -1.82
CA LEU A 225 -20.30 -3.36 -1.22
C LEU A 225 -19.59 -4.60 -1.71
N PHE A 226 -18.30 -4.51 -2.01
CA PHE A 226 -17.52 -5.61 -2.52
C PHE A 226 -16.20 -5.76 -1.79
N ILE A 227 -15.76 -6.99 -1.60
CA ILE A 227 -14.38 -7.29 -1.18
C ILE A 227 -13.75 -8.23 -2.19
N LYS A 228 -12.53 -7.92 -2.61
CA LYS A 228 -11.78 -8.71 -3.57
C LYS A 228 -11.53 -10.12 -3.02
N VAL A 229 -11.71 -11.12 -3.86
CA VAL A 229 -11.34 -12.51 -3.57
C VAL A 229 -9.81 -12.60 -3.62
N GLU A 230 -9.20 -13.08 -2.54
CA GLU A 230 -7.76 -13.29 -2.48
C GLU A 230 -7.45 -14.77 -2.17
N PRO A 231 -6.40 -15.35 -2.78
CA PRO A 231 -5.60 -14.78 -3.87
C PRO A 231 -6.34 -14.84 -5.22
N SER A 232 -6.21 -13.80 -6.05
CA SER A 232 -6.70 -13.81 -7.44
C SER A 232 -5.59 -13.53 -8.45
N LYS A 233 -5.71 -14.10 -9.66
CA LYS A 233 -4.85 -13.74 -10.79
C LYS A 233 -5.20 -12.32 -11.25
N ALA A 234 -4.21 -11.59 -11.78
CA ALA A 234 -4.40 -10.22 -12.25
C ALA A 234 -5.48 -10.11 -13.35
N ASN A 235 -5.62 -11.14 -14.18
CA ASN A 235 -6.57 -11.17 -15.30
C ASN A 235 -7.93 -11.78 -14.93
N ASP A 236 -8.11 -12.31 -13.72
CA ASP A 236 -9.34 -12.98 -13.26
C ASP A 236 -9.67 -12.51 -11.84
N VAL A 237 -9.94 -11.21 -11.71
CA VAL A 237 -10.29 -10.59 -10.44
C VAL A 237 -11.77 -10.81 -10.16
N LYS A 238 -12.07 -11.41 -9.01
CA LYS A 238 -13.44 -11.70 -8.56
C LYS A 238 -13.71 -11.02 -7.24
N TYR A 239 -14.99 -10.85 -6.92
CA TYR A 239 -15.43 -10.16 -5.72
C TYR A 239 -16.49 -10.96 -4.95
N TYR A 240 -16.52 -10.77 -3.64
CA TYR A 240 -17.64 -11.14 -2.80
C TYR A 240 -18.50 -9.90 -2.56
N GLU A 241 -19.79 -9.97 -2.90
CA GLU A 241 -20.76 -8.91 -2.57
C GLU A 241 -21.09 -8.96 -1.07
N LEU A 242 -20.96 -7.85 -0.35
CA LEU A 242 -21.22 -7.76 1.07
C LEU A 242 -22.57 -7.11 1.34
N SER A 243 -23.30 -7.61 2.34
CA SER A 243 -24.51 -6.97 2.85
C SER A 243 -24.14 -5.75 3.69
N ILE A 244 -24.82 -4.62 3.45
CA ILE A 244 -24.62 -3.36 4.19
C ILE A 244 -24.95 -3.51 5.69
N ASP A 245 -25.90 -4.37 6.02
CA ASP A 245 -26.33 -4.57 7.41
C ASP A 245 -25.41 -5.54 8.18
N SER A 246 -24.50 -6.22 7.47
CA SER A 246 -23.56 -7.13 8.10
C SER A 246 -22.51 -6.39 8.93
N THR A 247 -22.08 -7.03 10.02
CA THR A 247 -20.93 -6.58 10.80
C THR A 247 -19.62 -6.86 10.06
N ILE A 248 -18.55 -6.13 10.36
CA ILE A 248 -17.22 -6.43 9.79
C ILE A 248 -16.82 -7.89 10.08
N ALA A 249 -17.14 -8.40 11.26
CA ALA A 249 -16.86 -9.79 11.63
C ALA A 249 -17.55 -10.80 10.68
N GLU A 250 -18.82 -10.57 10.34
CA GLU A 250 -19.57 -11.41 9.41
C GLU A 250 -19.11 -11.21 7.96
N ALA A 251 -18.90 -9.97 7.55
CA ALA A 251 -18.43 -9.60 6.23
C ALA A 251 -17.09 -10.25 5.89
N LEU A 252 -16.15 -10.31 6.84
CA LEU A 252 -14.83 -10.91 6.64
C LEU A 252 -14.76 -12.42 6.95
N LYS A 253 -15.82 -12.99 7.52
CA LYS A 253 -15.84 -14.40 7.90
C LYS A 253 -15.63 -15.29 6.68
N HIS A 254 -14.77 -16.28 6.87
CA HIS A 254 -14.33 -17.25 5.87
C HIS A 254 -13.65 -16.60 4.66
N LYS A 255 -13.02 -15.44 4.80
CA LYS A 255 -12.30 -14.78 3.71
C LYS A 255 -10.81 -14.64 4.02
N ILE A 256 -10.03 -14.48 2.97
CA ILE A 256 -8.61 -14.13 3.05
C ILE A 256 -8.49 -12.62 2.93
N VAL A 257 -7.72 -12.03 3.84
CA VAL A 257 -7.46 -10.58 3.86
C VAL A 257 -5.95 -10.38 3.89
N ILE A 258 -5.44 -9.53 3.01
CA ILE A 258 -4.01 -9.19 3.00
C ILE A 258 -3.79 -7.91 3.80
N GLU A 259 -3.11 -8.03 4.95
CA GLU A 259 -2.90 -6.98 5.96
C GLU A 259 -4.17 -6.44 6.61
N HIS A 260 -4.99 -5.73 5.85
CA HIS A 260 -6.24 -5.14 6.29
C HIS A 260 -7.24 -5.17 5.12
N PRO A 261 -8.56 -5.22 5.38
CA PRO A 261 -9.56 -5.29 4.33
C PRO A 261 -9.63 -3.98 3.52
N THR A 262 -9.92 -4.14 2.23
CA THR A 262 -10.28 -3.07 1.32
C THR A 262 -11.68 -3.37 0.81
N ILE A 263 -12.62 -2.47 1.06
CA ILE A 263 -14.03 -2.58 0.68
C ILE A 263 -14.28 -1.59 -0.43
N LEU A 264 -14.76 -2.09 -1.56
CA LEU A 264 -15.18 -1.29 -2.70
C LEU A 264 -16.66 -0.95 -2.53
N VAL A 265 -16.99 0.34 -2.65
CA VAL A 265 -18.33 0.89 -2.51
C VAL A 265 -18.77 1.40 -3.88
N MET A 266 -19.87 0.84 -4.39
CA MET A 266 -20.40 1.20 -5.71
C MET A 266 -21.91 1.39 -5.69
N LEU A 267 -22.42 2.11 -6.68
CA LEU A 267 -23.85 2.16 -6.94
C LEU A 267 -24.34 0.82 -7.48
N LYS A 268 -25.54 0.38 -7.06
CA LYS A 268 -26.17 -0.83 -7.57
C LYS A 268 -26.28 -0.89 -9.10
N SER A 269 -26.42 0.26 -9.75
CA SER A 269 -26.46 0.36 -11.22
C SER A 269 -25.17 -0.13 -11.89
N LYS A 270 -24.00 0.24 -11.36
CA LYS A 270 -22.69 -0.22 -11.85
C LYS A 270 -22.29 -1.58 -11.30
N ALA A 271 -22.85 -1.96 -10.14
CA ALA A 271 -22.57 -3.23 -9.48
C ALA A 271 -22.96 -4.47 -10.30
N ALA A 272 -23.98 -4.35 -11.17
CA ALA A 272 -24.48 -5.46 -11.97
C ALA A 272 -23.43 -6.07 -12.91
N ASP A 273 -22.45 -5.28 -13.36
CA ASP A 273 -21.41 -5.72 -14.30
C ASP A 273 -20.20 -6.38 -13.60
N MET A 274 -20.18 -6.44 -12.27
CA MET A 274 -19.04 -6.96 -11.52
C MET A 274 -19.00 -8.49 -11.50
N PRO A 275 -17.82 -9.11 -11.67
CA PRO A 275 -17.64 -10.55 -11.55
C PRO A 275 -17.71 -10.97 -10.07
N THR A 276 -18.90 -11.33 -9.62
CA THR A 276 -19.15 -11.79 -8.25
C THR A 276 -19.16 -13.30 -8.16
N ILE A 277 -18.77 -13.82 -6.99
CA ILE A 277 -18.91 -15.24 -6.65
C ILE A 277 -19.66 -15.41 -5.32
N PRO A 278 -20.31 -16.56 -5.09
CA PRO A 278 -20.96 -16.85 -3.83
C PRO A 278 -19.99 -16.78 -2.64
N HIS A 279 -20.51 -16.44 -1.47
CA HIS A 279 -19.71 -16.47 -0.25
C HIS A 279 -19.30 -17.90 0.13
N PRO A 280 -18.06 -18.08 0.59
CA PRO A 280 -17.62 -19.37 1.07
C PRO A 280 -18.33 -19.76 2.36
N VAL A 281 -18.72 -21.03 2.43
CA VAL A 281 -19.40 -21.61 3.60
C VAL A 281 -18.38 -21.95 4.67
N SER A 282 -17.12 -22.19 4.30
CA SER A 282 -16.04 -22.48 5.25
C SER A 282 -14.65 -22.02 4.76
N MET A 283 -13.71 -21.88 5.71
CA MET A 283 -12.29 -21.66 5.36
C MET A 283 -11.64 -22.84 4.64
N GLN A 284 -12.22 -24.04 4.70
CA GLN A 284 -11.67 -25.24 4.05
C GLN A 284 -11.92 -25.18 2.55
N GLU A 285 -13.15 -24.82 2.17
CA GLU A 285 -13.56 -24.56 0.79
C GLU A 285 -12.65 -23.51 0.13
N VAL A 286 -12.40 -22.38 0.79
CA VAL A 286 -11.49 -21.35 0.29
C VAL A 286 -10.08 -21.87 0.05
N PHE A 287 -9.59 -22.77 0.92
CA PHE A 287 -8.26 -23.34 0.78
C PHE A 287 -8.18 -24.30 -0.41
N GLU A 288 -9.20 -25.13 -0.60
CA GLU A 288 -9.31 -26.05 -1.74
C GLU A 288 -9.37 -25.27 -3.06
N ASP A 289 -10.19 -24.23 -3.13
CA ASP A 289 -10.29 -23.33 -4.29
C ASP A 289 -8.96 -22.61 -4.57
N THR A 290 -8.27 -22.16 -3.51
CA THR A 290 -6.96 -21.50 -3.62
C THR A 290 -5.90 -22.46 -4.19
N ILE A 291 -5.87 -23.71 -3.71
CA ILE A 291 -4.95 -24.73 -4.24
C ILE A 291 -5.28 -25.00 -5.71
N ALA A 292 -6.55 -25.21 -6.05
CA ALA A 292 -7.00 -25.48 -7.40
C ALA A 292 -6.61 -24.35 -8.38
N ALA A 293 -6.67 -23.09 -7.94
CA ALA A 293 -6.26 -21.94 -8.74
C ALA A 293 -4.72 -21.83 -8.94
N SER A 294 -3.93 -22.40 -8.02
CA SER A 294 -2.47 -22.23 -7.95
C SER A 294 -1.64 -23.23 -8.78
N THR A 295 -2.24 -24.34 -9.21
CA THR A 295 -1.59 -25.39 -10.04
C THR A 295 -1.10 -24.88 -11.41
N GLY A 296 -1.40 -23.62 -11.76
CA GLY A 296 -0.90 -22.92 -12.95
C GLY A 296 0.21 -21.88 -12.73
N GLY A 297 1.02 -21.96 -11.65
CA GLY A 297 2.27 -21.19 -11.53
C GLY A 297 2.36 -20.15 -10.39
N ALA A 298 1.44 -20.15 -9.43
CA ALA A 298 1.43 -19.21 -8.29
C ALA A 298 1.73 -19.90 -6.94
N ALA A 299 2.68 -20.84 -6.92
CA ALA A 299 2.98 -21.67 -5.74
C ALA A 299 3.47 -20.88 -4.49
N SER A 300 4.07 -19.70 -4.68
CA SER A 300 4.75 -18.95 -3.62
C SER A 300 3.82 -18.40 -2.52
N LEU A 301 2.55 -18.09 -2.81
CA LEU A 301 1.63 -17.57 -1.79
C LEU A 301 0.96 -18.69 -0.98
N VAL A 302 0.75 -19.86 -1.60
CA VAL A 302 0.05 -21.02 -1.00
C VAL A 302 0.86 -21.65 0.13
N GLU A 303 2.19 -21.63 0.03
CA GLU A 303 3.11 -22.13 1.07
C GLU A 303 2.97 -21.40 2.43
N THR A 304 2.36 -20.21 2.44
CA THR A 304 2.11 -19.43 3.67
C THR A 304 0.73 -19.63 4.28
N ILE A 305 -0.06 -20.59 3.80
CA ILE A 305 -1.39 -20.88 4.33
C ILE A 305 -1.37 -22.14 5.21
N PRO A 306 -0.86 -22.09 6.46
CA PRO A 306 -1.01 -23.19 7.38
C PRO A 306 -2.44 -23.17 7.93
N TYR A 307 -3.36 -23.86 7.26
CA TYR A 307 -4.58 -24.32 7.92
C TYR A 307 -4.23 -25.54 8.78
N VAL A 308 -3.70 -25.28 9.97
CA VAL A 308 -3.55 -26.32 11.00
C VAL A 308 -4.85 -26.38 11.79
N LYS A 309 -5.47 -27.57 11.80
CA LYS A 309 -6.65 -28.01 12.58
C LYS A 309 -7.01 -27.08 13.75
N LYS A 310 -8.28 -26.65 13.80
CA LYS A 310 -8.93 -25.88 14.88
C LYS A 310 -8.27 -26.12 16.25
N ARG A 311 -7.36 -25.24 16.67
CA ARG A 311 -7.04 -25.10 18.10
C ARG A 311 -8.14 -24.24 18.69
N ALA A 312 -8.84 -24.78 19.69
CA ALA A 312 -9.91 -24.09 20.39
C ALA A 312 -9.44 -22.71 20.87
N HIS A 313 -10.33 -21.71 20.78
CA HIS A 313 -10.09 -20.40 21.38
C HIS A 313 -9.83 -20.60 22.88
N PRO A 314 -8.76 -20.04 23.47
CA PRO A 314 -8.39 -20.28 24.87
C PRO A 314 -9.46 -19.78 25.88
N TYR A 315 -10.49 -19.06 25.41
CA TYR A 315 -11.62 -18.61 26.22
C TYR A 315 -12.97 -19.21 25.79
N SER A 316 -13.02 -20.30 25.03
CA SER A 316 -14.29 -21.04 24.90
C SER A 316 -14.67 -21.62 26.27
N GLU A 317 -15.92 -21.49 26.70
CA GLU A 317 -16.39 -21.93 28.02
C GLU A 317 -16.09 -23.41 28.31
N SER A 318 -15.98 -24.22 27.26
CA SER A 318 -15.60 -25.62 27.27
C SER A 318 -14.12 -25.91 27.63
N ALA A 319 -13.24 -24.91 27.68
CA ALA A 319 -11.81 -25.07 28.00
C ALA A 319 -11.49 -25.01 29.51
N ARG A 320 -12.51 -24.87 30.39
CA ARG A 320 -12.32 -24.84 31.86
C ARG A 320 -12.29 -26.23 32.53
N HIS A 321 -12.07 -27.29 31.76
CA HIS A 321 -11.94 -28.65 32.31
C HIS A 321 -10.79 -29.39 31.62
N PHE A 322 -9.56 -29.20 32.12
CA PHE A 322 -8.37 -30.08 32.02
C PHE A 322 -7.15 -29.25 32.51
N ASP A 323 -6.26 -29.66 33.41
CA ASP A 323 -6.10 -30.83 34.26
C ASP A 323 -5.13 -30.41 35.39
N LYS A 324 -5.57 -30.42 36.65
CA LYS A 324 -4.69 -30.32 37.82
C LYS A 324 -4.30 -31.74 38.23
N ARG A 325 -3.36 -32.36 37.51
CA ARG A 325 -2.71 -33.59 37.99
C ARG A 325 -1.20 -33.53 37.73
N GLY A 326 -0.44 -33.61 38.82
CA GLY A 326 0.89 -34.22 38.81
C GLY A 326 2.11 -33.31 38.63
N ARG A 327 2.36 -32.36 39.53
CA ARG A 327 3.75 -32.05 39.90
C ARG A 327 4.23 -33.11 40.90
N GLY A 328 4.54 -34.29 40.38
CA GLY A 328 5.33 -35.29 41.10
C GLY A 328 6.81 -34.92 40.96
N GLY A 329 7.44 -34.60 42.09
CA GLY A 329 8.88 -34.36 42.14
C GLY A 329 9.66 -35.61 41.76
N ASN A 330 10.80 -35.41 41.11
CA ASN A 330 11.86 -36.42 41.06
C ASN A 330 13.17 -35.77 41.51
N GLN A 331 13.50 -36.01 42.77
CA GLN A 331 14.87 -36.01 43.26
C GLN A 331 15.54 -37.32 42.84
N SER A 332 16.72 -37.26 42.24
CA SER A 332 17.79 -38.27 42.33
C SER A 332 19.08 -37.62 41.79
N TRP A 333 20.01 -37.16 42.64
CA TRP A 333 21.15 -37.89 43.22
C TRP A 333 22.16 -38.49 42.22
N ARG A 334 23.44 -38.16 42.53
CA ARG A 334 24.77 -38.64 42.06
C ARG A 334 25.43 -37.75 41.00
N GLY A 335 26.62 -37.20 41.18
CA GLY A 335 27.60 -37.30 42.27
C GLY A 335 29.01 -37.24 41.69
N ARG A 336 29.81 -36.26 42.13
CA ARG A 336 31.22 -36.38 42.49
C ARG A 336 31.67 -35.11 43.18
#